data_AF-A0A2D7Y464-F1
#
_entry.id   AF-A0A2D7Y464-F1
#
_cell.length_a   1.000
_cell.length_b   1.000
_cell.length_c   1.000
_cell.angle_alpha   90.00
_cell.angle_beta   90.00
_cell.angle_gamma   90.00
#
_symmetry.space_group_name_H-M   'P 1'
#
loop_
_entity.id
_entity.type
_entity.pdbx_description
1 polymer ?
#
loop_
_entity_poly.entity_id
_entity_poly.type
_entity_poly.pdbx_seq_one_letter_code
_entity_poly.pdbx_strand_id
1 'polypeptide(L)'
;MRDPDYTKPSRRKRTNLTVREDIMAEAKALGLNTSRAAEAGIAAAVKAEKERRWLEENADAIKAHNERIAREGPLLGTPWWAQPKDE
;
A
#
# COMPACT_ATOMS: atom_id res chain seq x y z
N MET A 1 8.85 16.46 -13.89
CA MET A 1 7.57 16.32 -13.18
C MET A 1 7.06 14.91 -13.47
N ARG A 2 7.02 13.98 -12.51
CA ARG A 2 6.35 12.68 -12.72
C ARG A 2 4.85 12.98 -12.63
N ASP A 3 4.12 12.81 -13.72
CA ASP A 3 2.67 12.92 -13.69
C ASP A 3 2.12 11.93 -12.64
N PRO A 4 1.24 12.36 -11.72
CA PRO A 4 0.53 11.43 -10.87
C PRO A 4 -0.32 10.59 -11.80
N ASP A 5 0.05 9.31 -11.94
CA ASP A 5 -0.62 8.35 -12.79
C ASP A 5 -2.05 8.14 -12.26
N TYR A 6 -2.98 8.98 -12.72
CA TYR A 6 -4.42 8.76 -12.61
C TYR A 6 -4.77 7.65 -13.61
N THR A 7 -4.25 6.46 -13.36
CA THR A 7 -4.40 5.33 -14.27
C THR A 7 -5.86 4.91 -14.26
N LYS A 8 -6.53 5.11 -15.39
CA LYS A 8 -7.82 4.45 -15.66
C LYS A 8 -7.60 2.93 -15.46
N PRO A 9 -8.48 2.21 -14.74
CA PRO A 9 -8.27 0.79 -14.51
C PRO A 9 -8.11 0.07 -15.85
N SER A 10 -6.98 -0.62 -16.00
CA SER A 10 -6.65 -1.32 -17.23
C SER A 10 -7.66 -2.44 -17.49
N ARG A 11 -7.86 -2.78 -18.77
CA ARG A 11 -8.79 -3.85 -19.15
C ARG A 11 -8.32 -5.17 -18.53
N ARG A 12 -9.26 -5.90 -17.91
CA ARG A 12 -8.99 -7.25 -17.40
C ARG A 12 -8.52 -8.15 -18.54
N LYS A 13 -7.41 -8.83 -18.32
CA LYS A 13 -6.88 -9.86 -19.21
C LYS A 13 -7.18 -11.23 -18.60
N ARG A 14 -7.70 -12.16 -19.41
CA ARG A 14 -7.85 -13.55 -18.99
C ARG A 14 -6.46 -14.17 -18.84
N THR A 15 -6.20 -14.73 -17.68
CA THR A 15 -4.93 -15.38 -17.32
C THR A 15 -5.21 -16.77 -16.79
N ASN A 16 -4.41 -17.75 -17.17
CA ASN A 16 -4.51 -19.10 -16.61
C ASN A 16 -3.60 -19.21 -15.39
N LEU A 17 -4.13 -19.71 -14.27
CA LEU A 17 -3.45 -19.80 -12.99
C LEU A 17 -3.75 -21.16 -12.35
N THR A 18 -2.75 -21.75 -11.69
CA THR A 18 -2.94 -22.99 -10.92
C THR A 18 -3.23 -22.64 -9.48
N VAL A 19 -4.36 -23.14 -8.96
CA VAL A 19 -4.79 -22.98 -7.56
C VAL A 19 -5.09 -24.37 -7.01
N ARG A 20 -4.87 -24.59 -5.72
CA ARG A 20 -5.18 -25.87 -5.07
C ARG A 20 -6.66 -26.21 -5.22
N GLU A 21 -6.92 -27.48 -5.49
CA GLU A 21 -8.27 -28.00 -5.76
C GLU A 21 -9.20 -27.85 -4.56
N ASP A 22 -8.72 -28.12 -3.35
CA ASP A 22 -9.51 -28.05 -2.12
C ASP A 22 -10.05 -26.63 -1.87
N ILE A 23 -9.20 -25.61 -2.04
CA ILE A 23 -9.60 -24.20 -1.92
C ILE A 23 -10.63 -23.84 -2.99
N MET A 24 -10.46 -24.31 -4.23
CA MET A 24 -11.40 -24.03 -5.32
C MET A 24 -12.76 -24.72 -5.09
N ALA A 25 -12.75 -25.94 -4.56
CA ALA A 25 -13.96 -26.68 -4.22
C ALA A 25 -14.73 -25.97 -3.09
N GLU A 26 -14.03 -25.56 -2.03
CA GLU A 26 -14.62 -24.81 -0.92
C GLU A 26 -15.19 -23.47 -1.38
N ALA A 27 -14.42 -22.69 -2.14
CA ALA A 27 -14.88 -21.40 -2.68
C ALA A 27 -16.13 -21.56 -3.55
N LYS A 28 -16.22 -22.63 -4.35
CA LYS A 28 -17.39 -22.94 -5.15
C LYS A 28 -18.58 -23.34 -4.29
N ALA A 29 -18.38 -24.17 -3.26
CA ALA A 29 -19.42 -24.57 -2.31
C ALA A 29 -20.01 -23.36 -1.57
N LEU A 30 -19.17 -22.35 -1.27
CA LEU A 30 -19.55 -21.08 -0.65
C LEU A 30 -20.09 -20.03 -1.65
N GLY A 31 -20.14 -20.33 -2.95
CA GLY A 31 -20.63 -19.40 -3.97
C GLY A 31 -19.75 -18.16 -4.17
N LEU A 32 -18.46 -18.24 -3.85
CA LEU A 32 -17.54 -17.10 -3.95
C LEU A 32 -17.17 -16.80 -5.40
N ASN A 33 -17.00 -15.51 -5.70
CA ASN A 33 -16.45 -15.06 -6.97
C ASN A 33 -14.92 -15.21 -6.95
N THR A 34 -14.43 -16.38 -7.37
CA THR A 34 -13.01 -16.74 -7.35
C THR A 34 -12.14 -15.80 -8.17
N SER A 35 -12.62 -15.31 -9.31
CA SER A 35 -11.88 -14.33 -10.12
C SER A 35 -11.68 -13.01 -9.38
N ARG A 36 -12.72 -12.50 -8.69
CA ARG A 36 -12.63 -11.28 -7.90
C ARG A 36 -11.74 -11.46 -6.68
N ALA A 37 -11.80 -12.62 -6.02
CA ALA A 37 -10.94 -12.94 -4.89
C ALA A 37 -9.46 -13.02 -5.31
N ALA A 38 -9.16 -13.66 -6.44
CA ALA A 38 -7.83 -13.72 -7.01
C ALA A 38 -7.30 -12.32 -7.38
N GLU A 39 -8.12 -11.48 -8.02
CA GLU A 39 -7.76 -10.10 -8.36
C GLU A 39 -7.40 -9.28 -7.10
N ALA A 40 -8.21 -9.38 -6.05
CA ALA A 40 -7.94 -8.70 -4.78
C ALA A 40 -6.65 -9.19 -4.10
N GLY A 41 -6.42 -10.51 -4.07
CA GLY A 41 -5.20 -11.09 -3.51
C GLY A 41 -3.94 -10.66 -4.25
N ILE A 42 -3.98 -10.68 -5.59
CA ILE A 42 -2.86 -10.24 -6.43
C ILE A 42 -2.61 -8.74 -6.25
N ALA A 43 -3.66 -7.91 -6.22
CA ALA A 43 -3.53 -6.48 -6.02
C ALA A 43 -2.88 -6.14 -4.66
N ALA A 44 -3.29 -6.83 -3.60
CA ALA A 44 -2.72 -6.68 -2.27
C ALA A 44 -1.23 -7.08 -2.25
N ALA A 45 -0.88 -8.23 -2.84
CA ALA A 45 0.51 -8.69 -2.92
C ALA A 45 1.40 -7.73 -3.73
N VAL A 46 0.91 -7.22 -4.86
CA VAL A 46 1.62 -6.23 -5.68
C VAL A 46 1.84 -4.93 -4.90
N LYS A 47 0.81 -4.45 -4.19
CA LYS A 47 0.92 -3.24 -3.36
C LYS A 47 1.98 -3.43 -2.28
N ALA A 48 1.92 -4.53 -1.53
CA ALA A 48 2.87 -4.82 -0.46
C ALA A 48 4.32 -4.89 -0.96
N GLU A 49 4.57 -5.53 -2.11
CA GLU A 49 5.92 -5.61 -2.68
C GLU A 49 6.42 -4.25 -3.17
N LYS A 50 5.54 -3.41 -3.75
CA LYS A 50 5.90 -2.04 -4.12
C LYS A 50 6.25 -1.19 -2.90
N GLU A 51 5.48 -1.31 -1.82
CA GLU A 51 5.73 -0.62 -0.55
C GLU A 51 7.08 -1.05 0.04
N ARG A 52 7.36 -2.36 0.07
CA ARG A 52 8.65 -2.90 0.54
C ARG A 52 9.81 -2.32 -0.24
N ARG A 53 9.75 -2.38 -1.59
CA ARG A 53 10.82 -1.84 -2.45
C ARG A 53 10.99 -0.35 -2.28
N TRP A 54 9.89 0.40 -2.20
CA TRP A 54 9.96 1.84 -2.00
C TRP A 54 10.63 2.20 -0.67
N LEU A 55 10.30 1.48 0.41
CA LEU A 55 10.95 1.68 1.72
C LEU A 55 12.44 1.37 1.65
N GLU A 56 12.84 0.29 0.98
CA GLU A 56 14.25 -0.06 0.78
C GLU A 56 15.00 1.02 -0.03
N GLU A 57 14.42 1.45 -1.14
CA GLU A 57 15.00 2.49 -2.01
C GLU A 57 15.10 3.87 -1.32
N ASN A 58 14.19 4.18 -0.40
CA ASN A 58 14.10 5.49 0.25
C ASN A 58 14.60 5.48 1.71
N ALA A 59 15.19 4.38 2.18
CA ALA A 59 15.61 4.22 3.57
C ALA A 59 16.54 5.35 4.03
N ASP A 60 17.55 5.70 3.22
CA ASP A 60 18.49 6.78 3.54
C ASP A 60 17.83 8.16 3.52
N ALA A 61 16.93 8.41 2.57
CA ALA A 61 16.18 9.66 2.49
C ALA A 61 15.24 9.84 3.69
N ILE A 62 14.55 8.77 4.09
CA ILE A 62 13.71 8.74 5.29
C ILE A 62 14.56 8.99 6.53
N LYS A 63 15.71 8.32 6.66
CA LYS A 63 16.64 8.53 7.79
C LYS A 63 17.11 9.99 7.86
N ALA A 64 17.60 10.55 6.76
CA ALA A 64 18.05 11.94 6.69
C ALA A 64 16.92 12.93 7.03
N HIS A 65 15.69 12.65 6.57
CA HIS A 65 14.53 13.45 6.93
C HIS A 65 14.23 13.39 8.43
N ASN A 66 14.25 12.19 9.03
CA ASN A 66 14.00 11.99 10.45
C ASN A 66 15.07 12.69 11.31
N GLU A 67 16.34 12.60 10.91
CA GLU A 67 17.45 13.30 11.59
C GLU A 67 17.29 14.83 11.52
N ARG A 68 16.87 15.38 10.38
CA ARG A 68 16.55 16.80 10.25
C ARG A 68 15.39 17.20 11.17
N ILE A 69 14.30 16.45 11.19
CA ILE A 69 13.15 16.71 12.08
C ILE A 69 13.58 16.65 13.55
N ALA A 70 14.41 15.70 13.95
CA ALA A 70 14.89 15.60 15.32
C ALA A 70 15.75 16.80 15.73
N ARG A 71 16.56 17.33 14.80
CA ARG A 71 17.43 18.49 15.04
C ARG A 71 16.68 19.83 15.01
N GLU A 72 15.81 20.02 14.02
CA GLU A 72 15.22 21.33 13.70
C GLU A 72 13.74 21.43 14.05
N GLY A 73 13.10 20.30 14.35
CA GLY A 73 11.65 20.21 14.50
C GLY A 73 10.91 20.19 13.15
N PRO A 74 9.58 20.06 13.19
CA PRO A 74 8.73 20.28 12.04
C PRO A 74 8.78 21.75 11.59
N LEU A 75 8.56 22.00 10.30
CA LEU A 75 8.60 23.35 9.74
C LEU A 75 7.56 24.30 10.37
N LEU A 76 6.39 23.75 10.71
CA LEU A 76 5.35 24.44 11.44
C LEU A 76 5.35 23.92 12.87
N GLY A 77 5.53 24.84 13.82
CA GLY A 77 5.31 24.54 15.22
C GLY A 77 3.84 24.24 15.52
N THR A 78 3.57 23.73 16.71
CA THR A 78 2.21 23.48 17.18
C THR A 78 1.43 24.79 17.19
N PRO A 79 0.28 24.89 16.51
CA PRO A 79 -0.54 26.10 16.55
C PRO A 79 -1.17 26.28 17.93
N TRP A 80 -1.53 27.52 18.27
CA TRP A 80 -2.04 27.91 19.60
C TRP A 80 -3.30 27.14 20.05
N TRP A 81 -4.12 26.65 19.11
CA TRP A 81 -5.31 25.82 19.40
C TRP A 81 -5.01 24.34 19.67
N ALA A 82 -3.78 23.88 19.42
CA ALA A 82 -3.35 22.50 19.61
C ALA A 82 -2.20 22.36 20.61
N GLN A 83 -1.91 23.43 21.37
CA GLN A 83 -0.93 23.36 22.45
C GLN A 83 -1.39 22.31 23.47
N PRO A 84 -0.47 21.50 24.02
CA PRO A 84 -0.81 20.66 25.16
C PRO A 84 -1.37 21.57 26.26
N LYS A 85 -2.49 21.16 26.88
CA LYS A 85 -2.97 21.86 28.07
C LYS A 85 -1.93 21.61 29.16
N ASP A 86 -1.29 22.68 29.63
CA ASP A 86 -0.49 22.62 30.84
C ASP A 86 -1.40 22.07 31.96
N GLU A 87 -0.97 20.98 32.59
CA GLU A 87 -1.64 20.39 33.76
C GLU A 87 -1.27 21.18 35.03
#